data_AF-A0A1G3ZSP9-F1
#
_entry.id   AF-A0A1G3ZSP9-F1
#
_cell.length_a   1.000
_cell.length_b   1.000
_cell.length_c   1.000
_cell.angle_alpha   90.00
_cell.angle_beta   90.00
_cell.angle_gamma   90.00
#
_symmetry.space_group_name_H-M   'P 1'
#
loop_
_entity.id
_entity.type
_entity.pdbx_description
1 polymer ?
#
loop_
_entity_poly.entity_id
_entity_poly.type
_entity_poly.pdbx_seq_one_letter_code
_entity_poly.pdbx_strand_id
1 'polypeptide(L)' 'MPLWGYFCQISDSTTSYGSYSGAIPNEKITWGKLGVNTPSFIIESDATIVAPLIFAWVLGR' A
#
# COMPACT_ATOMS: atom_id res chain seq x y z
N MET A 1 6.92 -13.89 13.63
CA MET A 1 5.82 -14.08 12.65
C MET A 1 6.34 -13.69 11.26
N PRO A 2 5.89 -14.30 10.17
CA PRO A 2 6.36 -13.94 8.83
C PRO A 2 5.89 -12.53 8.47
N LEU A 3 6.84 -11.65 8.10
CA LEU A 3 6.57 -10.30 7.62
C LEU A 3 6.03 -10.36 6.19
N TRP A 4 5.25 -9.36 5.77
CA TRP A 4 4.84 -9.25 4.37
C TRP A 4 6.07 -8.96 3.50
N GLY A 5 6.15 -9.62 2.34
CA GLY A 5 7.24 -9.43 1.37
C GLY A 5 7.07 -8.21 0.47
N TYR A 6 5.86 -7.64 0.39
CA TYR A 6 5.53 -6.50 -0.44
C TYR A 6 4.27 -5.80 0.10
N PHE A 7 4.21 -4.48 0.00
CA PHE A 7 3.03 -3.70 0.33
C PHE A 7 2.73 -2.64 -0.73
N CYS A 8 1.48 -2.58 -1.19
CA CYS A 8 0.98 -1.49 -2.03
C CYS A 8 -0.40 -1.08 -1.53
N GLN A 9 -0.62 0.22 -1.39
CA GLN A 9 -1.90 0.80 -1.04
C GLN A 9 -2.33 1.80 -2.10
N ILE A 10 -3.57 1.69 -2.56
CA ILE A 10 -4.21 2.67 -3.43
C ILE A 10 -5.21 3.43 -2.56
N SER A 11 -5.12 4.76 -2.51
CA SER A 11 -5.98 5.59 -1.66
C SER A 11 -6.26 6.91 -2.36
N ASP A 12 -7.47 7.45 -2.23
CA ASP A 12 -7.84 8.80 -2.70
C ASP A 12 -7.51 9.90 -1.67
N SER A 13 -7.19 9.50 -0.44
CA SER A 13 -6.83 10.41 0.64
C SER A 13 -5.38 10.89 0.49
N THR A 14 -5.16 12.17 0.16
CA THR A 14 -3.89 12.83 0.44
C THR A 14 -3.55 12.63 1.92
N THR A 15 -2.30 12.26 2.21
CA THR A 15 -1.81 11.94 3.56
C THR A 15 -2.06 13.08 4.57
N SER A 16 -3.27 13.18 5.09
CA SER A 16 -3.65 14.16 6.12
C SER A 16 -3.61 13.45 7.46
N TYR A 17 -2.71 13.93 8.32
CA TYR A 17 -2.41 13.47 9.68
C TYR A 17 -3.67 12.95 10.42
N GLY A 18 -3.76 11.64 10.65
CA GLY A 18 -4.73 11.06 11.61
C GLY A 18 -5.85 10.15 11.07
N SER A 19 -5.86 9.73 9.80
CA SER A 19 -6.84 8.73 9.30
C SER A 19 -6.23 7.33 9.23
N TYR A 20 -6.87 6.32 9.84
CA TYR A 20 -6.49 4.90 9.73
C TYR A 20 -6.44 4.40 8.28
N SER A 21 -7.22 5.02 7.38
CA SER A 21 -7.26 4.70 5.95
C SER A 21 -6.03 5.23 5.19
N GLY A 22 -5.33 6.23 5.72
CA GLY A 22 -4.10 6.80 5.17
C GLY A 22 -2.83 6.43 5.95
N ALA A 23 -2.92 5.41 6.81
CA ALA A 23 -1.82 4.94 7.66
C ALA A 23 -0.55 4.72 6.84
N ILE A 24 0.44 5.58 7.05
CA ILE A 24 1.75 5.52 6.41
C ILE A 24 2.40 4.15 6.65
N PRO A 25 3.26 3.67 5.74
CA PRO A 25 3.84 2.33 5.85
C PRO A 25 4.61 2.12 7.16
N ASN A 26 5.09 3.23 7.76
CA ASN A 26 5.79 3.26 9.04
C ASN A 26 4.95 2.73 10.22
N GLU A 27 3.62 2.91 10.21
CA GLU A 27 2.72 2.33 11.24
C GLU A 27 2.61 0.80 11.10
N LYS A 28 2.74 0.27 9.88
CA LYS A 28 2.70 -1.17 9.63
C LYS A 28 4.03 -1.86 9.97
N ILE A 29 5.12 -1.10 10.07
CA ILE A 29 6.42 -1.56 10.59
C ILE A 29 6.37 -1.70 12.11
N THR A 30 5.81 -0.71 12.83
CA THR A 30 5.71 -0.78 14.30
C THR A 30 4.76 -1.89 14.78
N TRP A 31 3.75 -2.25 13.98
CA TRP A 31 2.89 -3.40 14.25
C TRP A 31 3.53 -4.76 13.88
N GLY A 32 4.75 -4.78 13.34
CA GLY A 32 5.44 -6.00 12.95
C GLY A 32 4.81 -6.72 11.76
N LYS A 33 4.10 -6.00 10.88
CA LYS A 33 3.54 -6.54 9.62
C LYS A 33 4.51 -6.36 8.45
N LEU A 34 5.26 -5.26 8.44
CA LEU A 34 6.31 -4.95 7.46
C LEU A 34 7.68 -4.90 8.13
N GLY A 35 8.72 -5.28 7.39
CA GLY A 35 10.10 -4.98 7.76
C GLY A 35 10.51 -3.60 7.27
N VAL A 36 11.54 -3.02 7.88
CA VAL A 36 12.14 -1.73 7.44
C VAL A 36 12.57 -1.78 5.97
N ASN A 37 12.99 -2.96 5.51
CA ASN A 37 13.46 -3.18 4.15
C ASN A 37 12.36 -3.75 3.22
N THR A 38 11.12 -3.92 3.70
CA THR A 38 10.04 -4.43 2.86
C THR A 38 9.65 -3.35 1.84
N PRO A 39 9.63 -3.65 0.53
CA PRO A 39 9.19 -2.70 -0.47
C PRO A 39 7.73 -2.30 -0.24
N SER A 40 7.50 -1.00 -0.03
CA SER A 40 6.18 -0.42 0.26
C SER A 40 5.88 0.78 -0.65
N PHE A 41 4.71 0.77 -1.30
CA PHE A 41 4.28 1.83 -2.23
C PHE A 41 2.88 2.34 -1.88
N ILE A 42 2.64 3.64 -2.08
CA ILE A 42 1.33 4.27 -1.97
C ILE A 42 1.02 4.97 -3.28
N ILE A 43 -0.16 4.70 -3.83
CA ILE A 43 -0.67 5.33 -5.06
C ILE A 43 -1.88 6.17 -4.67
N GLU A 44 -1.73 7.49 -4.79
CA GLU A 44 -2.81 8.44 -4.48
C GLU A 44 -3.77 8.55 -5.68
N SER A 45 -4.75 7.66 -5.77
CA SER A 45 -5.72 7.60 -6.87
C SER A 45 -6.91 6.68 -6.54
N ASP A 46 -7.92 6.66 -7.41
CA ASP A 46 -9.07 5.77 -7.30
C ASP A 46 -8.68 4.32 -7.67
N ALA A 47 -9.04 3.38 -6.79
CA ALA A 47 -8.77 1.95 -6.97
C ALA A 47 -9.45 1.37 -8.22
N THR A 48 -10.59 1.91 -8.65
CA THR A 48 -11.31 1.48 -9.86
C THR A 48 -10.56 1.80 -11.14
N ILE A 49 -9.66 2.78 -11.11
CA ILE A 49 -8.79 3.14 -12.25
C ILE A 49 -7.47 2.36 -12.17
N VAL A 50 -6.82 2.39 -11.01
CA VAL A 50 -5.45 1.87 -10.87
C VAL A 50 -5.39 0.34 -10.77
N ALA A 51 -6.31 -0.30 -10.04
CA ALA A 51 -6.25 -1.73 -9.83
C ALA A 51 -6.36 -2.54 -11.15
N PRO A 52 -7.25 -2.20 -12.10
CA PRO A 52 -7.27 -2.87 -13.40
C PRO A 52 -5.95 -2.77 -14.16
N LEU A 53 -5.27 -1.62 -14.13
CA LEU A 53 -3.98 -1.41 -14.81
C LEU A 53 -2.86 -2.27 -14.18
N ILE A 54 -2.81 -2.34 -12.85
CA ILE A 54 -1.85 -3.18 -12.14
C ILE A 54 -2.09 -4.66 -12.46
N PHE A 55 -3.35 -5.09 -12.43
CA PHE A 55 -3.68 -6.49 -12.73
C PHE A 55 -3.41 -6.84 -14.18
N ALA A 56 -3.63 -5.92 -15.12
CA ALA A 56 -3.24 -6.10 -16.51
C ALA A 56 -1.73 -6.34 -16.63
N TRP A 57 -0.92 -5.51 -15.97
CA TRP A 57 0.54 -5.59 -16.04
C TRP A 57 1.14 -6.80 -15.31
N VAL A 58 0.65 -7.10 -14.10
CA VAL A 58 1.24 -8.14 -13.24
C VAL A 58 0.69 -9.53 -13.55
N LEU A 59 -0.60 -9.63 -13.90
CA LEU A 59 -1.27 -10.91 -14.15
C LEU A 59 -1.48 -11.21 -15.63
N GLY A 60 -1.07 -10.30 -16.53
CA GLY A 60 -1.19 -10.48 -17.98
C GLY A 60 -2.63 -10.50 -18.49
N ARG A 61 -3.49 -9.63 -17.93
CA ARG A 61 -4.89 -9.47 -18.38
C ARG A 61 -5.09 -8.28 -19.32
#